data_AF-A0A0Q9WVU6-F1
#
_entry.id   AF-A0A0Q9WVU6-F1
#
_cell.length_a   1.000
_cell.length_b   1.000
_cell.length_c   1.000
_cell.angle_alpha   90.00
_cell.angle_beta   90.00
_cell.angle_gamma   90.00
#
_symmetry.space_group_name_H-M   'P 1'
#
loop_
_entity.id
_entity.type
_entity.pdbx_description
1 polymer ?
#
loop_
_entity_poly.entity_id
_entity_poly.type
_entity_poly.pdbx_seq_one_letter_code
_entity_poly.pdbx_strand_id
1 'polypeptide(L)'
;MKLAWTTIIICIWLAQCLKGNVNAIRYMPRLEGATYAIRGDYVPMKFYDSLRTSDRSKQELQNKLRNFLENLQKNLTTSTLLSGLDTSISSTQNHFLKLQELSTFFHDASETAGLFARDSEIFYEVTKNSSYALLLKLRQVPMAQPTEIKILLTNYFAEMEFFHIMFSEIMDEALEYTQNVLRAIQKVFIYYADAQRYILQDWNLKPNMVCCKMYMDFLQLYSAQIFKCAADHELNIAYDVYAMAETNAKYIMRQLEFRIQRLFNCFLFKSYQIRCQFLLNAEHDFEKLFSKLEELETYFDIKTKRGRVSALRFRRNFQNENDIIESRVEIADCLPKDFPHGQMQKDLKSCFYFVDKKQPISV
;
A
#
# COMPACT_ATOMS: atom_id res chain seq x y z
N MET A 1 -14.86 -74.45 -11.84
CA MET A 1 -16.23 -73.97 -12.11
C MET A 1 -16.67 -72.76 -11.29
N LYS A 2 -16.32 -72.63 -10.00
CA LYS A 2 -16.71 -71.47 -9.16
C LYS A 2 -16.06 -70.12 -9.54
N LEU A 3 -14.82 -70.13 -10.06
CA LEU A 3 -14.10 -68.91 -10.45
C LEU A 3 -14.69 -68.21 -11.70
N ALA A 4 -15.29 -68.97 -12.61
CA ALA A 4 -15.89 -68.43 -13.84
C ALA A 4 -17.23 -67.74 -13.57
N TRP A 5 -17.95 -68.18 -12.53
CA TRP A 5 -19.21 -67.56 -12.13
C TRP A 5 -19.01 -66.22 -11.43
N THR A 6 -17.96 -66.09 -10.62
CA THR A 6 -17.62 -64.83 -9.94
C THR A 6 -17.16 -63.74 -10.92
N THR A 7 -16.42 -64.10 -11.98
CA THR A 7 -15.99 -63.12 -12.99
C THR A 7 -17.15 -62.62 -13.84
N ILE A 8 -18.10 -63.49 -14.20
CA ILE A 8 -19.30 -63.09 -14.96
C ILE A 8 -20.18 -62.14 -14.13
N ILE A 9 -20.36 -62.41 -12.83
CA ILE A 9 -21.15 -61.53 -11.95
C ILE A 9 -20.49 -60.16 -11.81
N ILE A 10 -19.16 -60.10 -11.67
CA ILE A 10 -18.40 -58.84 -11.59
C ILE A 10 -18.50 -58.05 -12.91
N CYS A 11 -18.43 -58.72 -14.06
CA CYS A 11 -18.60 -58.07 -15.37
C CYS A 11 -20.03 -57.56 -15.60
N ILE A 12 -21.06 -58.26 -15.10
CA ILE A 12 -22.45 -57.81 -15.18
C ILE A 12 -22.68 -56.58 -14.29
N TRP A 13 -22.09 -56.56 -13.08
CA TRP A 13 -22.13 -55.38 -12.19
C TRP A 13 -21.39 -54.17 -12.78
N LEU A 14 -20.20 -54.38 -13.35
CA LEU A 14 -19.47 -53.31 -14.05
C LEU A 14 -20.24 -52.78 -15.27
N ALA A 15 -20.88 -53.67 -16.05
CA ALA A 15 -21.71 -53.27 -17.19
C ALA A 15 -23.00 -52.54 -16.77
N GLN A 16 -23.59 -52.88 -15.61
CA GLN A 16 -24.74 -52.17 -15.04
C GLN A 16 -24.34 -50.80 -14.48
N CYS A 17 -23.17 -50.66 -13.84
CA CYS A 17 -22.63 -49.36 -13.42
C CYS A 17 -22.30 -48.43 -14.61
N LEU A 18 -21.78 -48.99 -15.72
CA LEU A 18 -21.52 -48.20 -16.93
C LEU A 18 -22.82 -47.82 -17.68
N LYS A 19 -23.83 -48.68 -17.74
CA LYS A 19 -25.14 -48.34 -18.36
C LYS A 19 -25.98 -47.36 -17.53
N GLY A 20 -25.86 -47.39 -16.19
CA GLY A 20 -26.47 -46.39 -15.31
C GLY A 20 -25.93 -44.97 -15.54
N ASN A 21 -24.68 -44.85 -15.99
CA ASN A 21 -24.05 -43.56 -16.28
C ASN A 21 -24.37 -43.03 -17.69
N VAL A 22 -24.66 -43.92 -18.65
CA VAL A 22 -25.00 -43.52 -20.04
C VAL A 22 -26.47 -43.11 -20.19
N ASN A 23 -27.39 -43.69 -19.41
CA ASN A 23 -28.80 -43.31 -19.45
C ASN A 23 -29.11 -42.02 -18.65
N ALA A 24 -28.27 -41.66 -17.67
CA ALA A 24 -28.37 -40.38 -16.97
C ALA A 24 -27.98 -39.17 -17.85
N ILE A 25 -27.27 -39.40 -18.97
CA ILE A 25 -26.89 -38.37 -19.95
C ILE A 25 -28.05 -38.07 -20.92
N ARG A 26 -29.08 -38.91 -21.02
CA ARG A 26 -30.19 -38.74 -21.97
C ARG A 26 -31.40 -37.94 -21.46
N TYR A 27 -31.40 -37.53 -20.20
CA TYR A 27 -32.38 -36.58 -19.66
C TYR A 27 -31.68 -35.31 -19.18
N MET A 28 -31.01 -34.61 -20.10
CA MET A 28 -30.92 -33.15 -19.98
C MET A 28 -32.26 -32.58 -20.46
N PRO A 29 -33.11 -32.01 -19.59
CA PRO A 29 -34.06 -31.03 -20.08
C PRO A 29 -33.20 -29.92 -20.69
N ARG A 30 -33.43 -29.62 -21.96
CA ARG A 30 -32.85 -28.48 -22.68
C ARG A 30 -32.90 -27.25 -21.77
N LEU A 31 -31.75 -26.92 -21.18
CA LEU A 31 -31.55 -25.73 -20.37
C LEU A 31 -31.29 -24.54 -21.32
N GLU A 32 -32.19 -24.32 -22.29
CA GLU A 32 -32.05 -23.26 -23.30
C GLU A 32 -32.34 -21.86 -22.72
N GLY A 33 -32.65 -21.75 -21.43
CA GLY A 33 -32.93 -20.48 -20.74
C GLY A 33 -31.91 -20.02 -19.70
N ALA A 34 -30.93 -20.84 -19.29
CA ALA A 34 -29.97 -20.47 -18.22
C ALA A 34 -28.50 -20.42 -18.68
N THR A 35 -28.26 -20.41 -19.98
CA THR A 35 -26.91 -20.29 -20.58
C THR A 35 -26.45 -18.85 -20.76
N TYR A 36 -27.28 -17.86 -20.44
CA TYR A 36 -26.89 -16.45 -20.37
C TYR A 36 -26.64 -16.06 -18.90
N ALA A 37 -25.41 -16.19 -18.39
CA ALA A 37 -24.82 -15.26 -17.40
C ALA A 37 -23.54 -15.73 -16.70
N ILE A 38 -23.08 -16.97 -16.84
CA ILE A 38 -21.82 -17.38 -16.19
C ILE A 38 -20.65 -17.10 -17.15
N ARG A 39 -20.38 -15.82 -17.42
CA ARG A 39 -19.07 -15.41 -17.95
C ARG A 39 -18.05 -15.56 -16.81
N GLY A 40 -16.97 -16.27 -17.10
CA GLY A 40 -16.02 -16.84 -16.15
C GLY A 40 -15.18 -15.87 -15.32
N ASP A 41 -15.45 -14.56 -15.35
CA ASP A 41 -14.77 -13.57 -14.51
C ASP A 41 -15.73 -13.09 -13.42
N TYR A 42 -15.61 -13.68 -12.23
CA TYR A 42 -16.41 -13.27 -11.08
C TYR A 42 -15.83 -12.01 -10.43
N VAL A 43 -14.50 -11.88 -10.45
CA VAL A 43 -13.78 -10.69 -9.98
C VAL A 43 -13.90 -9.55 -11.00
N PRO A 44 -14.41 -8.36 -10.61
CA PRO A 44 -14.54 -7.23 -11.52
C PRO A 44 -13.19 -6.76 -12.07
N MET A 45 -13.10 -6.42 -13.35
CA MET A 45 -11.89 -5.84 -13.96
C MET A 45 -11.40 -4.58 -13.23
N LYS A 46 -12.34 -3.81 -12.66
CA LYS A 46 -12.07 -2.63 -11.83
C LYS A 46 -11.10 -2.94 -10.68
N PHE A 47 -11.13 -4.15 -10.10
CA PHE A 47 -10.16 -4.57 -9.09
C PHE A 47 -8.74 -4.56 -9.65
N TYR A 48 -8.51 -5.25 -10.77
CA TYR A 48 -7.19 -5.33 -11.40
C TYR A 48 -6.69 -3.96 -11.90
N ASP A 49 -7.59 -3.12 -12.43
CA ASP A 49 -7.24 -1.77 -12.86
C ASP A 49 -6.86 -0.86 -11.69
N SER A 50 -7.63 -0.90 -10.59
CA SER A 50 -7.33 -0.13 -9.39
C SER A 50 -5.97 -0.52 -8.82
N LEU A 51 -5.68 -1.83 -8.77
CA LEU A 51 -4.42 -2.38 -8.29
C LEU A 51 -3.24 -1.92 -9.14
N ARG A 52 -3.35 -2.00 -10.47
CA ARG A 52 -2.28 -1.59 -11.39
C ARG A 52 -2.01 -0.08 -11.28
N THR A 53 -3.07 0.71 -11.11
CA THR A 53 -2.96 2.16 -10.98
C THR A 53 -2.26 2.55 -9.68
N SER A 54 -2.65 1.95 -8.56
CA SER A 54 -2.04 2.22 -7.27
C SER A 54 -0.60 1.69 -7.15
N ASP A 55 -0.27 0.56 -7.78
CA ASP A 55 1.12 0.08 -7.85
C ASP A 55 1.99 1.02 -8.70
N ARG A 56 1.46 1.56 -9.80
CA ARG A 56 2.17 2.55 -10.61
C ARG A 56 2.46 3.83 -9.82
N SER A 57 1.47 4.40 -9.13
CA SER A 57 1.69 5.63 -8.35
C SER A 57 2.63 5.42 -7.16
N LYS A 58 2.60 4.23 -6.52
CA LYS A 58 3.63 3.80 -5.55
C LYS A 58 5.03 3.86 -6.15
N GLN A 59 5.22 3.22 -7.32
CA GLN A 59 6.52 3.18 -8.01
C GLN A 59 6.99 4.58 -8.42
N GLU A 60 6.08 5.44 -8.91
CA GLU A 60 6.39 6.82 -9.25
C GLU A 60 6.91 7.59 -8.02
N LEU A 61 6.27 7.46 -6.86
CA LEU A 61 6.74 8.06 -5.61
C LEU A 61 8.11 7.49 -5.19
N GLN A 62 8.26 6.17 -5.18
CA GLN A 62 9.51 5.50 -4.81
C GLN A 62 10.69 5.97 -5.67
N ASN A 63 10.49 6.02 -6.99
CA ASN A 63 11.51 6.46 -7.94
C ASN A 63 11.87 7.93 -7.72
N LYS A 64 10.87 8.80 -7.52
CA LYS A 64 11.10 10.24 -7.31
C LYS A 64 11.90 10.49 -6.03
N LEU A 65 11.59 9.79 -4.94
CA LEU A 65 12.31 9.94 -3.66
C LEU A 65 13.70 9.30 -3.70
N ARG A 66 13.89 8.15 -4.36
CA ARG A 66 15.21 7.54 -4.55
C ARG A 66 16.13 8.47 -5.36
N ASN A 67 15.63 8.99 -6.48
CA ASN A 67 16.38 9.91 -7.33
C ASN A 67 16.80 11.17 -6.55
N PHE A 68 15.95 11.64 -5.62
CA PHE A 68 16.30 12.76 -4.77
C PHE A 68 17.43 12.45 -3.80
N LEU A 69 17.40 11.31 -3.10
CA LEU A 69 18.49 10.90 -2.22
C LEU A 69 19.81 10.77 -2.99
N GLU A 70 19.77 10.15 -4.18
CA GLU A 70 20.93 10.02 -5.04
C GLU A 70 21.44 11.39 -5.54
N ASN A 71 20.54 12.30 -5.93
CA ASN A 71 20.89 13.63 -6.41
C ASN A 71 21.37 14.55 -5.30
N LEU A 72 20.79 14.46 -4.09
CA LEU A 72 21.34 15.10 -2.90
C LEU A 72 22.78 14.61 -2.68
N GLN A 73 23.02 13.30 -2.66
CA GLN A 73 24.35 12.72 -2.45
C GLN A 73 25.37 13.07 -3.56
N LYS A 74 24.97 13.08 -4.85
CA LYS A 74 25.83 13.42 -6.00
C LYS A 74 26.13 14.91 -6.11
N ASN A 75 25.17 15.78 -5.80
CA ASN A 75 25.40 17.22 -5.73
C ASN A 75 26.20 17.64 -4.49
N LEU A 76 26.31 16.77 -3.48
CA LEU A 76 27.14 16.95 -2.27
C LEU A 76 28.61 16.51 -2.45
N THR A 77 28.87 15.50 -3.30
CA THR A 77 30.23 14.99 -3.55
C THR A 77 31.02 15.80 -4.60
N THR A 78 30.37 16.72 -5.31
CA THR A 78 31.02 17.63 -6.28
C THR A 78 31.44 18.99 -5.68
N SER A 79 31.50 19.09 -4.35
CA SER A 79 32.06 20.28 -3.67
C SER A 79 33.60 20.37 -3.68
N THR A 80 34.30 19.36 -4.21
CA THR A 80 35.77 19.36 -4.38
C THR A 80 36.26 19.51 -5.82
N LEU A 81 35.38 19.52 -6.83
CA LEU A 81 35.78 19.61 -8.25
C LEU A 81 35.56 21.00 -8.90
N LEU A 82 35.10 22.01 -8.13
CA LEU A 82 34.90 23.38 -8.62
C LEU A 82 35.50 24.45 -7.68
N SER A 83 36.55 24.12 -6.93
CA SER A 83 37.40 25.14 -6.30
C SER A 83 38.41 25.77 -7.26
N GLY A 84 38.43 25.34 -8.52
CA GLY A 84 39.25 25.96 -9.56
C GLY A 84 38.64 25.73 -10.93
N LEU A 85 37.75 26.62 -11.36
CA LEU A 85 37.66 27.13 -12.74
C LEU A 85 36.49 28.13 -12.85
N ASP A 86 36.90 29.36 -13.20
CA ASP A 86 36.16 30.42 -13.88
C ASP A 86 35.17 31.31 -13.12
N THR A 87 35.76 32.38 -12.60
CA THR A 87 35.19 33.73 -12.51
C THR A 87 34.77 34.25 -13.88
N SER A 88 33.48 34.23 -14.20
CA SER A 88 32.74 35.37 -14.80
C SER A 88 31.35 34.90 -15.26
N ILE A 89 30.29 35.26 -14.53
CA ILE A 89 28.87 35.13 -14.95
C ILE A 89 28.46 33.65 -15.22
N SER A 90 27.79 32.91 -14.33
CA SER A 90 26.94 33.30 -13.20
C SER A 90 26.83 32.16 -12.16
N SER A 91 27.89 31.94 -11.36
CA SER A 91 27.84 30.99 -10.24
C SER A 91 26.62 31.26 -9.33
N THR A 92 26.33 32.52 -9.00
CA THR A 92 25.16 32.90 -8.20
C THR A 92 23.81 32.55 -8.84
N GLN A 93 23.64 32.77 -10.14
CA GLN A 93 22.38 32.44 -10.84
C GLN A 93 22.19 30.93 -10.93
N ASN A 94 23.27 30.17 -11.12
CA ASN A 94 23.24 28.71 -11.02
C ASN A 94 22.87 28.21 -9.62
N HIS A 95 23.32 28.88 -8.54
CA HIS A 95 22.89 28.54 -7.18
C HIS A 95 21.41 28.88 -6.96
N PHE A 96 20.94 30.03 -7.48
CA PHE A 96 19.54 30.42 -7.39
C PHE A 96 18.60 29.45 -8.14
N LEU A 97 19.00 29.00 -9.34
CA LEU A 97 18.27 27.97 -10.09
C LEU A 97 18.18 26.66 -9.29
N LYS A 98 19.30 26.19 -8.70
CA LYS A 98 19.30 24.99 -7.84
C LYS A 98 18.38 25.11 -6.63
N LEU A 99 18.24 26.30 -6.06
CA LEU A 99 17.30 26.56 -4.96
C LEU A 99 15.85 26.44 -5.40
N GLN A 100 15.53 27.00 -6.57
CA GLN A 100 14.19 26.87 -7.16
C GLN A 100 13.87 25.41 -7.48
N GLU A 101 14.83 24.67 -8.07
CA GLU A 101 14.69 23.24 -8.37
C GLU A 101 14.39 22.41 -7.12
N LEU A 102 15.00 22.75 -5.98
CA LEU A 102 14.76 22.07 -4.69
C LEU A 102 13.33 22.30 -4.19
N SER A 103 12.83 23.54 -4.25
CA SER A 103 11.45 23.87 -3.88
C SER A 103 10.43 23.19 -4.80
N THR A 104 10.68 23.23 -6.12
CA THR A 104 9.88 22.51 -7.11
C THR A 104 9.88 21.02 -6.85
N PHE A 105 11.03 20.43 -6.50
CA PHE A 105 11.09 19.01 -6.16
C PHE A 105 10.16 18.64 -5.00
N PHE A 106 10.18 19.36 -3.88
CA PHE A 106 9.33 19.05 -2.73
C PHE A 106 7.84 19.22 -3.06
N HIS A 107 7.50 20.24 -3.84
CA HIS A 107 6.14 20.42 -4.35
C HIS A 107 5.71 19.21 -5.20
N ASP A 108 6.51 18.82 -6.19
CA ASP A 108 6.19 17.73 -7.10
C ASP A 108 6.20 16.35 -6.39
N ALA A 109 7.03 16.17 -5.37
CA ALA A 109 7.05 14.98 -4.53
C ALA A 109 5.78 14.89 -3.68
N SER A 110 5.29 16.03 -3.19
CA SER A 110 4.02 16.09 -2.45
C SER A 110 2.83 15.72 -3.32
N GLU A 111 2.80 16.18 -4.57
CA GLU A 111 1.75 15.81 -5.53
C GLU A 111 1.78 14.30 -5.79
N THR A 112 2.98 13.73 -5.98
CA THR A 112 3.15 12.29 -6.22
C THR A 112 2.72 11.47 -4.99
N ALA A 113 2.99 11.96 -3.77
CA ALA A 113 2.50 11.35 -2.53
C ALA A 113 0.97 11.41 -2.42
N GLY A 114 0.36 12.54 -2.80
CA GLY A 114 -1.09 12.70 -2.85
C GLY A 114 -1.76 11.80 -3.89
N LEU A 115 -1.14 11.61 -5.06
CA LEU A 115 -1.60 10.67 -6.08
C LEU A 115 -1.59 9.23 -5.57
N PHE A 116 -0.48 8.80 -4.95
CA PHE A 116 -0.42 7.46 -4.35
C PHE A 116 -1.43 7.29 -3.21
N ALA A 117 -1.64 8.31 -2.38
CA ALA A 117 -2.69 8.29 -1.35
C ALA A 117 -4.07 8.05 -1.97
N ARG A 118 -4.47 8.87 -2.95
CA ARG A 118 -5.76 8.71 -3.63
C ARG A 118 -5.91 7.33 -4.28
N ASP A 119 -4.91 6.89 -5.03
CA ASP A 119 -5.02 5.66 -5.82
C ASP A 119 -5.02 4.41 -4.91
N SER A 120 -4.24 4.42 -3.82
CA SER A 120 -4.28 3.35 -2.82
C SER A 120 -5.63 3.28 -2.10
N GLU A 121 -6.24 4.43 -1.75
CA GLU A 121 -7.59 4.49 -1.17
C GLU A 121 -8.62 3.82 -2.09
N ILE A 122 -8.59 4.16 -3.38
CA ILE A 122 -9.45 3.53 -4.39
C ILE A 122 -9.20 2.01 -4.45
N PHE A 123 -7.94 1.56 -4.41
CA PHE A 123 -7.61 0.14 -4.42
C PHE A 123 -8.20 -0.61 -3.21
N TYR A 124 -8.02 -0.09 -2.00
CA TYR A 124 -8.58 -0.72 -0.78
C TYR A 124 -10.11 -0.80 -0.86
N GLU A 125 -10.76 0.32 -1.21
CA GLU A 125 -12.22 0.38 -1.36
C GLU A 125 -12.75 -0.57 -2.44
N VAL A 126 -12.13 -0.59 -3.61
CA VAL A 126 -12.54 -1.49 -4.69
C VAL A 126 -12.32 -2.94 -4.29
N THR A 127 -11.27 -3.26 -3.54
CA THR A 127 -11.01 -4.62 -3.05
C THR A 127 -12.11 -5.11 -2.12
N LYS A 128 -12.47 -4.31 -1.10
CA LYS A 128 -13.58 -4.61 -0.18
C LYS A 128 -14.89 -4.79 -0.93
N ASN A 129 -15.22 -3.83 -1.80
CA ASN A 129 -16.46 -3.85 -2.57
C ASN A 129 -16.53 -5.03 -3.54
N SER A 130 -15.41 -5.39 -4.17
CA SER A 130 -15.34 -6.56 -5.06
C SER A 130 -15.52 -7.85 -4.28
N SER A 131 -14.89 -7.97 -3.11
CA SER A 131 -15.05 -9.10 -2.20
C SER A 131 -16.50 -9.25 -1.74
N TYR A 132 -17.16 -8.16 -1.36
CA TYR A 132 -18.57 -8.18 -0.99
C TYR A 132 -19.51 -8.51 -2.17
N ALA A 133 -19.22 -8.00 -3.37
CA ALA A 133 -19.99 -8.34 -4.57
C ALA A 133 -19.94 -9.84 -4.89
N LEU A 134 -18.80 -10.49 -4.63
CA LEU A 134 -18.66 -11.95 -4.73
C LEU A 134 -19.59 -12.68 -3.74
N LEU A 135 -19.65 -12.23 -2.48
CA LEU A 135 -20.58 -12.75 -1.47
C LEU A 135 -22.05 -12.61 -1.90
N LEU A 136 -22.44 -11.44 -2.45
CA LEU A 136 -23.80 -11.21 -2.91
C LEU A 136 -24.21 -12.13 -4.06
N LYS A 137 -23.30 -12.37 -5.02
CA LYS A 137 -23.55 -13.32 -6.13
C LYS A 137 -23.82 -14.74 -5.62
N LEU A 138 -23.21 -15.13 -4.51
CA LEU A 138 -23.41 -16.45 -3.91
C LEU A 138 -24.74 -16.60 -3.20
N ARG A 139 -25.26 -15.54 -2.58
CA ARG A 139 -26.60 -15.55 -1.98
C ARG A 139 -27.73 -15.77 -3.00
N GLN A 140 -27.42 -15.64 -4.29
CA GLN A 140 -28.36 -15.89 -5.40
C GLN A 140 -28.41 -17.37 -5.82
N VAL A 141 -27.65 -18.27 -5.17
CA VAL A 141 -27.72 -19.72 -5.43
C VAL A 141 -29.16 -20.22 -5.20
N PRO A 142 -29.73 -21.02 -6.13
CA PRO A 142 -31.16 -21.31 -6.12
C PRO A 142 -31.64 -21.95 -4.82
N MET A 143 -32.69 -21.38 -4.22
CA MET A 143 -33.29 -21.84 -2.96
C MET A 143 -34.02 -23.20 -3.05
N ALA A 144 -34.23 -23.71 -4.27
CA ALA A 144 -34.91 -25.00 -4.52
C ALA A 144 -33.94 -26.19 -4.41
N GLN A 145 -33.20 -26.30 -3.31
CA GLN A 145 -32.35 -27.44 -3.00
C GLN A 145 -33.00 -28.36 -1.97
N PRO A 146 -32.66 -29.67 -1.95
CA PRO A 146 -33.03 -30.58 -0.87
C PRO A 146 -32.61 -30.04 0.51
N THR A 147 -33.40 -30.33 1.55
CA THR A 147 -33.23 -29.78 2.91
C THR A 147 -31.82 -30.00 3.47
N GLU A 148 -31.23 -31.18 3.27
CA GLU A 148 -29.88 -31.51 3.74
C GLU A 148 -28.81 -30.61 3.08
N ILE A 149 -28.93 -30.38 1.77
CA ILE A 149 -28.02 -29.52 1.02
C ILE A 149 -28.20 -28.05 1.45
N LYS A 150 -29.43 -27.65 1.77
CA LYS A 150 -29.73 -26.30 2.25
C LYS A 150 -29.01 -26.00 3.57
N ILE A 151 -28.97 -26.94 4.51
CA ILE A 151 -28.26 -26.77 5.79
C ILE A 151 -26.75 -26.62 5.56
N LEU A 152 -26.15 -27.47 4.73
CA LEU A 152 -24.72 -27.39 4.41
C LEU A 152 -24.35 -26.07 3.72
N LEU A 153 -25.23 -25.56 2.86
CA LEU A 153 -25.06 -24.24 2.23
C LEU A 153 -25.13 -23.11 3.25
N THR A 154 -26.06 -23.18 4.20
CA THR A 154 -26.19 -22.17 5.25
C THR A 154 -24.89 -22.05 6.05
N ASN A 155 -24.31 -23.18 6.45
CA ASN A 155 -23.03 -23.18 7.18
C ASN A 155 -21.88 -22.64 6.30
N TYR A 156 -21.80 -23.08 5.05
CA TYR A 156 -20.77 -22.62 4.12
C TYR A 156 -20.86 -21.11 3.84
N PHE A 157 -22.07 -20.56 3.74
CA PHE A 157 -22.27 -19.13 3.57
C PHE A 157 -21.97 -18.33 4.84
N ALA A 158 -22.24 -18.88 6.02
CA ALA A 158 -21.88 -18.25 7.28
C ALA A 158 -20.36 -18.11 7.42
N GLU A 159 -19.60 -19.18 7.15
CA GLU A 159 -18.13 -19.15 7.15
C GLU A 159 -17.57 -18.13 6.15
N MET A 160 -18.14 -18.10 4.95
CA MET A 160 -17.73 -17.16 3.92
C MET A 160 -18.03 -15.70 4.33
N GLU A 161 -19.21 -15.44 4.89
CA GLU A 161 -19.58 -14.11 5.39
C GLU A 161 -18.65 -13.65 6.51
N PHE A 162 -18.34 -14.53 7.47
CA PHE A 162 -17.38 -14.24 8.52
C PHE A 162 -16.00 -13.90 7.95
N PHE A 163 -15.52 -14.67 6.97
CA PHE A 163 -14.28 -14.37 6.24
C PHE A 163 -14.29 -12.98 5.60
N HIS A 164 -15.39 -12.60 4.95
CA HIS A 164 -15.50 -11.30 4.28
C HIS A 164 -15.48 -10.12 5.25
N ILE A 165 -16.11 -10.27 6.43
CA ILE A 165 -16.08 -9.25 7.49
C ILE A 165 -14.63 -9.05 7.95
N MET A 166 -13.95 -10.12 8.33
CA MET A 166 -12.55 -10.06 8.81
C MET A 166 -11.61 -9.49 7.74
N PHE A 167 -11.75 -9.92 6.49
CA PHE A 167 -10.95 -9.38 5.40
C PHE A 167 -11.19 -7.87 5.19
N SER A 168 -12.44 -7.41 5.31
CA SER A 168 -12.76 -5.98 5.20
C SER A 168 -12.10 -5.16 6.30
N GLU A 169 -12.18 -5.62 7.55
CA GLU A 169 -11.59 -4.94 8.71
C GLU A 169 -10.06 -4.82 8.58
N ILE A 170 -9.39 -5.91 8.18
CA ILE A 170 -7.94 -5.93 7.94
C ILE A 170 -7.54 -4.94 6.83
N MET A 171 -8.35 -4.85 5.77
CA MET A 171 -8.11 -3.89 4.68
C MET A 171 -8.36 -2.44 5.11
N ASP A 172 -9.30 -2.19 6.02
CA ASP A 172 -9.56 -0.86 6.59
C ASP A 172 -8.41 -0.38 7.47
N GLU A 173 -7.83 -1.26 8.30
CA GLU A 173 -6.65 -0.90 9.10
C GLU A 173 -5.44 -0.58 8.20
N ALA A 174 -5.20 -1.40 7.18
CA ALA A 174 -4.13 -1.16 6.22
C ALA A 174 -4.33 0.16 5.45
N LEU A 175 -5.57 0.44 5.04
CA LEU A 175 -5.97 1.71 4.43
C LEU A 175 -5.67 2.89 5.34
N GLU A 176 -6.17 2.86 6.58
CA GLU A 176 -6.01 3.95 7.54
C GLU A 176 -4.52 4.26 7.77
N TYR A 177 -3.71 3.23 8.00
CA TYR A 177 -2.28 3.41 8.21
C TYR A 177 -1.60 4.02 6.97
N THR A 178 -1.85 3.46 5.79
CA THR A 178 -1.25 3.93 4.53
C THR A 178 -1.63 5.38 4.25
N GLN A 179 -2.91 5.74 4.42
CA GLN A 179 -3.41 7.10 4.20
C GLN A 179 -2.79 8.11 5.17
N ASN A 180 -2.75 7.77 6.46
CA ASN A 180 -2.24 8.66 7.49
C ASN A 180 -0.77 9.03 7.22
N VAL A 181 0.05 8.05 6.86
CA VAL A 181 1.47 8.28 6.52
C VAL A 181 1.61 9.12 5.24
N LEU A 182 0.91 8.76 4.16
CA LEU A 182 1.06 9.48 2.87
C LEU A 182 0.56 10.93 2.94
N ARG A 183 -0.56 11.17 3.64
CA ARG A 183 -1.08 12.53 3.85
C ARG A 183 -0.17 13.35 4.76
N ALA A 184 0.45 12.74 5.78
CA ALA A 184 1.44 13.41 6.61
C ALA A 184 2.67 13.85 5.78
N ILE A 185 3.20 12.95 4.94
CA ILE A 185 4.33 13.25 4.04
C ILE A 185 3.97 14.37 3.06
N GLN A 186 2.82 14.27 2.40
CA GLN A 186 2.32 15.29 1.49
C GLN A 186 2.28 16.66 2.19
N LYS A 187 1.70 16.73 3.38
CA LYS A 187 1.57 17.96 4.15
C LYS A 187 2.94 18.57 4.48
N VAL A 188 3.89 17.76 4.97
CA VAL A 188 5.23 18.22 5.30
C VAL A 188 5.97 18.75 4.06
N PHE A 189 5.87 18.04 2.93
CA PHE A 189 6.54 18.45 1.70
C PHE A 189 5.95 19.73 1.09
N ILE A 190 4.62 19.90 1.08
CA ILE A 190 3.97 21.15 0.63
C ILE A 190 4.45 22.32 1.48
N TYR A 191 4.37 22.19 2.80
CA TYR A 191 4.76 23.29 3.70
C TYR A 191 6.24 23.63 3.59
N TYR A 192 7.11 22.64 3.34
CA TYR A 192 8.53 22.91 3.12
C TYR A 192 8.76 23.63 1.78
N ALA A 193 8.09 23.18 0.72
CA ALA A 193 8.17 23.82 -0.60
C ALA A 193 7.67 25.27 -0.56
N ASP A 194 6.55 25.53 0.11
CA ASP A 194 5.98 26.87 0.29
C ASP A 194 6.89 27.77 1.11
N ALA A 195 7.48 27.26 2.19
CA ALA A 195 8.44 28.01 2.99
C ALA A 195 9.67 28.37 2.15
N GLN A 196 10.24 27.43 1.40
CA GLN A 196 11.36 27.70 0.51
C GLN A 196 11.01 28.72 -0.56
N ARG A 197 9.83 28.60 -1.19
CA ARG A 197 9.37 29.54 -2.21
C ARG A 197 9.19 30.95 -1.63
N TYR A 198 8.58 31.06 -0.45
CA TYR A 198 8.42 32.32 0.26
C TYR A 198 9.78 32.97 0.53
N ILE A 199 10.73 32.21 1.07
CA ILE A 199 12.08 32.73 1.33
C ILE A 199 12.76 33.16 0.02
N LEU A 200 12.65 32.38 -1.06
CA LEU A 200 13.28 32.69 -2.34
C LEU A 200 12.66 33.89 -3.07
N GLN A 201 11.36 34.15 -2.87
CA GLN A 201 10.63 35.24 -3.53
C GLN A 201 10.67 36.55 -2.74
N ASP A 202 10.52 36.47 -1.41
CA ASP A 202 10.38 37.65 -0.56
C ASP A 202 11.70 38.10 0.06
N TRP A 203 12.70 37.22 0.14
CA TRP A 203 14.02 37.66 0.55
C TRP A 203 14.81 38.11 -0.66
N ASN A 204 15.13 39.40 -0.67
CA ASN A 204 16.25 39.97 -1.40
C ASN A 204 17.57 39.37 -0.86
N LEU A 205 17.74 38.04 -1.03
CA LEU A 205 18.97 37.31 -0.70
C LEU A 205 20.11 38.11 -1.31
N LYS A 206 21.05 38.57 -0.48
CA LYS A 206 22.22 39.29 -0.98
C LYS A 206 22.89 38.36 -2.01
N PRO A 207 22.96 38.73 -3.30
CA PRO A 207 23.45 37.86 -4.37
C PRO A 207 24.98 37.75 -4.35
N ASN A 208 25.59 37.81 -3.15
CA ASN A 208 26.98 37.52 -2.94
C ASN A 208 27.16 35.99 -2.97
N MET A 209 28.12 35.52 -3.75
CA MET A 209 28.45 34.11 -3.94
C MET A 209 28.68 33.38 -2.60
N VAL A 210 29.28 34.05 -1.60
CA VAL A 210 29.48 33.50 -0.25
C VAL A 210 28.15 33.24 0.46
N CYS A 211 27.23 34.20 0.42
CA CYS A 211 25.91 34.05 1.03
C CYS A 211 25.05 33.00 0.32
N CYS A 212 25.08 32.95 -1.01
CA CYS A 212 24.34 31.94 -1.79
C CYS A 212 24.85 30.52 -1.53
N LYS A 213 26.16 30.34 -1.37
CA LYS A 213 26.75 29.05 -1.00
C LYS A 213 26.34 28.63 0.43
N MET A 214 26.46 29.53 1.40
CA MET A 214 26.04 29.24 2.79
C MET A 214 24.54 28.90 2.87
N TYR A 215 23.70 29.63 2.13
CA TYR A 215 22.26 29.37 2.08
C TYR A 215 21.94 28.00 1.43
N MET A 216 22.65 27.63 0.37
CA MET A 216 22.53 26.32 -0.27
C MET A 216 22.92 25.18 0.68
N ASP A 217 24.09 25.27 1.32
CA ASP A 217 24.58 24.23 2.24
C ASP A 217 23.63 24.05 3.42
N PHE A 218 23.12 25.17 3.95
CA PHE A 218 22.13 25.18 5.01
C PHE A 218 20.80 24.53 4.57
N LEU A 219 20.23 24.92 3.43
CA LEU A 219 18.98 24.32 2.95
C LEU A 219 19.12 22.85 2.58
N GLN A 220 20.28 22.41 2.10
CA GLN A 220 20.57 21.00 1.85
C GLN A 220 20.48 20.17 3.13
N LEU A 221 21.11 20.65 4.22
CA LEU A 221 21.02 20.01 5.53
C LEU A 221 19.57 19.90 5.99
N TYR A 222 18.81 20.99 5.91
CA TYR A 222 17.40 21.02 6.31
C TYR A 222 16.51 20.17 5.41
N SER A 223 16.79 20.10 4.10
CA SER A 223 16.06 19.25 3.15
C SER A 223 16.27 17.78 3.46
N ALA A 224 17.50 17.38 3.78
CA ALA A 224 17.81 16.02 4.21
C ALA A 224 17.11 15.68 5.53
N GLN A 225 17.08 16.61 6.49
CA GLN A 225 16.35 16.44 7.76
C GLN A 225 14.84 16.31 7.56
N ILE A 226 14.23 17.15 6.71
CA ILE A 226 12.81 17.07 6.37
C ILE A 226 12.48 15.74 5.70
N PHE A 227 13.28 15.34 4.72
CA PHE A 227 13.12 14.05 4.06
C PHE A 227 13.19 12.93 5.10
N LYS A 228 14.19 12.95 5.99
CA LYS A 228 14.35 11.91 7.01
C LYS A 228 13.17 11.89 8.00
N CYS A 229 12.73 13.07 8.46
CA CYS A 229 11.59 13.20 9.36
C CYS A 229 10.29 12.68 8.74
N ALA A 230 10.01 13.07 7.50
CA ALA A 230 8.76 12.71 6.83
C ALA A 230 8.76 11.27 6.32
N ALA A 231 9.89 10.80 5.77
CA ALA A 231 9.90 9.63 4.90
C ALA A 231 10.82 8.47 5.35
N ASP A 232 11.70 8.61 6.35
CA ASP A 232 12.74 7.59 6.58
C ASP A 232 12.16 6.23 7.03
N HIS A 233 11.29 6.23 8.04
CA HIS A 233 10.79 4.96 8.60
C HIS A 233 9.31 4.70 8.31
N GLU A 234 8.46 5.72 8.42
CA GLU A 234 7.01 5.52 8.24
C GLU A 234 6.64 5.22 6.79
N LEU A 235 7.29 5.87 5.81
CA LEU A 235 7.01 5.62 4.40
C LEU A 235 7.38 4.19 3.98
N ASN A 236 8.52 3.69 4.45
CA ASN A 236 8.94 2.31 4.18
C ASN A 236 7.96 1.30 4.76
N ILE A 237 7.43 1.56 5.96
CA ILE A 237 6.39 0.70 6.54
C ILE A 237 5.08 0.83 5.76
N ALA A 238 4.69 2.02 5.31
CA ALA A 238 3.51 2.19 4.48
C ALA A 238 3.63 1.43 3.15
N TYR A 239 4.81 1.43 2.52
CA TYR A 239 5.08 0.61 1.35
C TYR A 239 4.99 -0.88 1.64
N ASP A 240 5.54 -1.34 2.76
CA ASP A 240 5.49 -2.73 3.20
C ASP A 240 4.05 -3.19 3.47
N VAL A 241 3.26 -2.38 4.19
CA VAL A 241 1.85 -2.63 4.49
C VAL A 241 1.05 -2.71 3.19
N TYR A 242 1.20 -1.71 2.32
CA TYR A 242 0.53 -1.69 1.01
C TYR A 242 0.92 -2.89 0.14
N ALA A 243 2.21 -3.24 0.03
CA ALA A 243 2.66 -4.36 -0.82
C ALA A 243 2.14 -5.70 -0.30
N MET A 244 2.07 -5.86 1.02
CA MET A 244 1.50 -7.05 1.65
C MET A 244 -0.02 -7.12 1.41
N ALA A 245 -0.74 -6.00 1.58
CA ALA A 245 -2.16 -5.91 1.24
C ALA A 245 -2.42 -6.25 -0.23
N GLU A 246 -1.65 -5.67 -1.15
CA GLU A 246 -1.75 -5.90 -2.59
C GLU A 246 -1.60 -7.38 -2.95
N THR A 247 -0.55 -8.02 -2.44
CA THR A 247 -0.23 -9.42 -2.74
C THR A 247 -1.30 -10.36 -2.19
N ASN A 248 -1.75 -10.12 -0.95
CA ASN A 248 -2.77 -10.95 -0.32
C ASN A 248 -4.15 -10.73 -0.93
N ALA A 249 -4.51 -9.51 -1.28
CA ALA A 249 -5.76 -9.21 -1.97
C ALA A 249 -5.86 -9.97 -3.31
N LYS A 250 -4.79 -9.99 -4.12
CA LYS A 250 -4.74 -10.79 -5.36
C LYS A 250 -5.01 -12.26 -5.09
N TYR A 251 -4.34 -12.83 -4.09
CA TYR A 251 -4.48 -14.23 -3.72
C TYR A 251 -5.90 -14.54 -3.23
N ILE A 252 -6.40 -13.76 -2.27
CA ILE A 252 -7.73 -13.92 -1.66
C ILE A 252 -8.83 -13.82 -2.72
N MET A 253 -8.81 -12.78 -3.56
CA MET A 253 -9.82 -12.59 -4.60
C MET A 253 -9.87 -13.78 -5.57
N ARG A 254 -8.71 -14.32 -5.98
CA ARG A 254 -8.63 -15.51 -6.83
C ARG A 254 -9.14 -16.77 -6.13
N GLN A 255 -8.85 -16.92 -4.84
CA GLN A 255 -9.32 -18.05 -4.03
C GLN A 255 -10.84 -18.02 -3.80
N LEU A 256 -11.41 -16.83 -3.62
CA LEU A 256 -12.86 -16.64 -3.51
C LEU A 256 -13.55 -16.95 -4.83
N GLU A 257 -13.02 -16.45 -5.95
CA GLU A 257 -13.52 -16.77 -7.29
C GLU A 257 -13.53 -18.28 -7.56
N PHE A 258 -12.44 -18.97 -7.25
CA PHE A 258 -12.37 -20.42 -7.42
C PHE A 258 -13.44 -21.15 -6.60
N ARG A 259 -13.64 -20.75 -5.33
CA ARG A 259 -14.67 -21.33 -4.45
C ARG A 259 -16.08 -21.10 -5.00
N ILE A 260 -16.34 -19.89 -5.50
CA ILE A 260 -17.61 -19.55 -6.15
C ILE A 260 -17.86 -20.43 -7.37
N GLN A 261 -16.86 -20.55 -8.26
CA GLN A 261 -16.94 -21.41 -9.44
C GLN A 261 -17.20 -22.87 -9.05
N ARG A 262 -16.49 -23.38 -8.03
CA ARG A 262 -16.68 -24.74 -7.52
C ARG A 262 -18.10 -24.94 -6.98
N LEU A 263 -18.65 -23.94 -6.29
CA LEU A 263 -20.03 -23.97 -5.80
C LEU A 263 -21.05 -23.98 -6.95
N PHE A 264 -20.90 -23.11 -7.95
CA PHE A 264 -21.78 -23.13 -9.13
C PHE A 264 -21.68 -24.45 -9.91
N ASN A 265 -20.48 -25.00 -10.09
CA ASN A 265 -20.26 -26.28 -10.73
C ASN A 265 -20.90 -27.44 -9.96
N CYS A 266 -20.86 -27.41 -8.62
CA CYS A 266 -21.58 -28.36 -7.78
C CYS A 266 -23.08 -28.40 -8.13
N PHE A 267 -23.72 -27.23 -8.31
CA PHE A 267 -25.16 -27.13 -8.61
C PHE A 267 -25.54 -27.41 -10.07
N LEU A 268 -24.71 -26.99 -11.04
CA LEU A 268 -25.00 -27.17 -12.46
C LEU A 268 -25.07 -28.65 -12.86
N PHE A 269 -24.23 -29.50 -12.26
CA PHE A 269 -24.10 -30.90 -12.66
C PHE A 269 -24.88 -31.89 -11.78
N LYS A 270 -25.63 -31.42 -10.76
CA LYS A 270 -26.50 -32.22 -9.86
C LYS A 270 -25.84 -33.48 -9.26
N SER A 271 -24.51 -33.49 -9.15
CA SER A 271 -23.70 -34.62 -8.67
C SER A 271 -23.22 -34.34 -7.24
N TYR A 272 -24.17 -34.30 -6.30
CA TYR A 272 -23.94 -33.79 -4.94
C TYR A 272 -22.96 -34.63 -4.11
N GLN A 273 -22.99 -35.96 -4.24
CA GLN A 273 -22.15 -36.88 -3.45
C GLN A 273 -20.65 -36.84 -3.80
N ILE A 274 -20.29 -36.45 -5.03
CA ILE A 274 -18.89 -36.47 -5.49
C ILE A 274 -18.34 -35.04 -5.63
N ARG A 275 -19.12 -34.11 -6.20
CA ARG A 275 -18.62 -32.77 -6.57
C ARG A 275 -18.81 -31.71 -5.49
N CYS A 276 -19.59 -31.98 -4.45
CA CYS A 276 -19.94 -31.02 -3.40
C CYS A 276 -19.43 -31.43 -2.01
N GLN A 277 -18.46 -32.36 -1.93
CA GLN A 277 -17.93 -32.86 -0.66
C GLN A 277 -17.36 -31.75 0.24
N PHE A 278 -16.88 -30.66 -0.35
CA PHE A 278 -16.39 -29.49 0.39
C PHE A 278 -17.48 -28.81 1.24
N LEU A 279 -18.76 -28.99 0.91
CA LEU A 279 -19.87 -28.45 1.72
C LEU A 279 -20.03 -29.18 3.06
N LEU A 280 -19.49 -30.40 3.18
CA LEU A 280 -19.57 -31.19 4.42
C LEU A 280 -18.67 -30.61 5.53
N ASN A 281 -17.63 -29.87 5.17
CA ASN A 281 -16.72 -29.24 6.11
C ASN A 281 -16.28 -27.87 5.57
N ALA A 282 -17.12 -26.87 5.84
CA ALA A 282 -16.87 -25.49 5.42
C ALA A 282 -15.61 -24.91 6.11
N GLU A 283 -15.44 -25.15 7.41
CA GLU A 283 -14.29 -24.69 8.19
C GLU A 283 -12.97 -25.13 7.54
N HIS A 284 -12.84 -26.42 7.20
CA HIS A 284 -11.63 -26.93 6.55
C HIS A 284 -11.39 -26.33 5.16
N ASP A 285 -12.44 -26.01 4.42
CA ASP A 285 -12.29 -25.36 3.11
C ASP A 285 -11.79 -23.91 3.23
N PHE A 286 -12.17 -23.20 4.29
CA PHE A 286 -11.74 -21.84 4.57
C PHE A 286 -10.48 -21.74 5.45
N GLU A 287 -10.03 -22.82 6.07
CA GLU A 287 -8.89 -22.87 7.00
C GLU A 287 -7.64 -22.15 6.45
N LYS A 288 -7.25 -22.46 5.21
CA LYS A 288 -6.09 -21.83 4.55
C LYS A 288 -6.29 -20.33 4.29
N LEU A 289 -7.53 -19.89 4.09
CA LEU A 289 -7.86 -18.49 3.88
C LEU A 289 -7.86 -17.72 5.21
N PHE A 290 -8.40 -18.30 6.27
CA PHE A 290 -8.34 -17.71 7.62
C PHE A 290 -6.91 -17.64 8.15
N SER A 291 -6.11 -18.70 7.98
CA SER A 291 -4.68 -18.65 8.33
C SER A 291 -3.95 -17.54 7.58
N LYS A 292 -4.33 -17.26 6.32
CA LYS A 292 -3.76 -16.14 5.56
C LYS A 292 -4.18 -14.78 6.08
N LEU A 293 -5.43 -14.63 6.55
CA LEU A 293 -5.89 -13.40 7.20
C LEU A 293 -5.20 -13.18 8.54
N GLU A 294 -5.04 -14.22 9.36
CA GLU A 294 -4.35 -14.14 10.64
C GLU A 294 -2.87 -13.76 10.47
N GLU A 295 -2.18 -14.33 9.46
CA GLU A 295 -0.82 -13.93 9.08
C GLU A 295 -0.77 -12.44 8.68
N LEU A 296 -1.76 -11.97 7.93
CA LEU A 296 -1.84 -10.60 7.43
C LEU A 296 -2.11 -9.61 8.56
N GLU A 297 -3.08 -9.91 9.41
CA GLU A 297 -3.42 -9.15 10.62
C GLU A 297 -2.19 -9.06 11.51
N THR A 298 -1.57 -10.19 11.88
CA THR A 298 -0.36 -10.21 12.71
C THR A 298 0.77 -9.39 12.09
N TYR A 299 0.96 -9.49 10.77
CA TYR A 299 1.97 -8.70 10.07
C TYR A 299 1.71 -7.20 10.17
N PHE A 300 0.47 -6.76 9.92
CA PHE A 300 0.08 -5.36 10.05
C PHE A 300 0.25 -4.90 11.49
N ASP A 301 -0.24 -5.66 12.45
CA ASP A 301 -0.14 -5.36 13.86
C ASP A 301 1.32 -5.14 14.31
N ILE A 302 2.23 -6.02 13.87
CA ILE A 302 3.67 -5.88 14.14
C ILE A 302 4.23 -4.64 13.44
N LYS A 303 3.91 -4.42 12.17
CA LYS A 303 4.48 -3.34 11.36
C LYS A 303 3.97 -1.98 11.78
N THR A 304 2.67 -1.81 12.04
CA THR A 304 2.05 -0.56 12.50
C THR A 304 2.50 -0.23 13.92
N LYS A 305 2.56 -1.20 14.84
CA LYS A 305 3.10 -0.99 16.20
C LYS A 305 4.59 -0.64 16.17
N ARG A 306 5.40 -1.34 15.35
CA ARG A 306 6.81 -0.96 15.13
C ARG A 306 6.94 0.42 14.53
N GLY A 307 6.10 0.79 13.56
CA GLY A 307 6.08 2.11 12.96
C GLY A 307 5.80 3.20 13.97
N ARG A 308 4.74 3.05 14.77
CA ARG A 308 4.40 3.97 15.86
C ARG A 308 5.54 4.10 16.88
N VAL A 309 6.15 2.99 17.30
CA VAL A 309 7.26 2.99 18.26
C VAL A 309 8.51 3.64 17.66
N SER A 310 8.84 3.33 16.41
CA SER A 310 10.00 3.90 15.72
C SER A 310 9.82 5.39 15.44
N ALA A 311 8.63 5.85 15.07
CA ALA A 311 8.33 7.28 14.92
C ALA A 311 8.48 8.03 16.25
N LEU A 312 8.00 7.43 17.35
CA LEU A 312 8.21 7.97 18.70
C LEU A 312 9.68 7.97 19.11
N ARG A 313 10.44 6.92 18.79
CA ARG A 313 11.89 6.84 19.06
C ARG A 313 12.68 7.82 18.22
N PHE A 314 12.35 7.97 16.95
CA PHE A 314 12.93 8.96 16.05
C PHE A 314 12.73 10.37 16.61
N ARG A 315 11.50 10.70 17.01
CA ARG A 315 11.17 11.97 17.66
C ARG A 315 11.95 12.20 18.96
N ARG A 316 12.25 11.15 19.74
CA ARG A 316 13.04 11.22 20.97
C ARG A 316 14.55 11.26 20.74
N ASN A 317 15.07 10.58 19.72
CA ASN A 317 16.50 10.57 19.41
C ASN A 317 16.90 11.92 18.81
N PHE A 318 16.07 12.49 17.95
CA PHE A 318 16.25 13.85 17.49
C PHE A 318 16.11 14.89 18.63
N GLN A 319 15.33 14.63 19.69
CA GLN A 319 15.36 15.41 20.95
C GLN A 319 16.73 15.47 21.64
N ASN A 320 17.52 14.41 21.46
CA ASN A 320 18.77 14.20 22.18
C ASN A 320 20.01 14.49 21.33
N GLU A 321 19.94 14.38 19.99
CA GLU A 321 20.98 14.82 19.04
C GLU A 321 21.00 16.36 18.89
N ASN A 322 20.90 17.10 19.99
CA ASN A 322 21.20 18.53 20.05
C ASN A 322 22.72 18.74 20.13
N ASP A 323 23.48 18.16 19.20
CA ASP A 323 24.86 18.59 18.99
C ASP A 323 24.83 19.92 18.21
N ILE A 324 24.70 20.96 19.02
CA ILE A 324 25.30 22.29 18.89
C ILE A 324 25.99 22.51 17.54
N ILE A 325 25.29 23.11 16.59
CA ILE A 325 25.96 23.95 15.60
C ILE A 325 26.35 25.22 16.37
N GLU A 326 27.54 25.20 16.94
CA GLU A 326 28.19 26.42 17.43
C GLU A 326 28.39 27.30 16.19
N SER A 327 27.51 28.28 16.04
CA SER A 327 27.53 29.21 14.92
C SER A 327 28.82 30.02 15.01
N ARG A 328 29.82 29.62 14.22
CA ARG A 328 30.98 30.46 13.97
C ARG A 328 30.48 31.81 13.47
N VAL A 329 31.09 32.86 14.01
CA VAL A 329 30.74 34.28 14.01
C VAL A 329 30.51 34.93 12.62
N GLU A 330 30.57 34.18 11.52
CA GLU A 330 30.39 34.65 10.14
C GLU A 330 28.96 34.50 9.58
N ILE A 331 28.03 33.85 10.30
CA ILE A 331 26.65 33.58 9.83
C ILE A 331 25.76 34.84 9.80
N ALA A 332 26.08 35.86 10.60
CA ALA A 332 25.21 37.00 10.89
C ALA A 332 24.90 37.91 9.69
N ASP A 333 25.73 37.91 8.64
CA ASP A 333 25.59 38.84 7.51
C ASP A 333 24.81 38.28 6.31
N CYS A 334 24.66 36.95 6.22
CA CYS A 334 24.06 36.25 5.09
C CYS A 334 22.72 35.57 5.42
N LEU A 335 22.54 35.07 6.66
CA LEU A 335 21.32 34.43 7.12
C LEU A 335 20.74 35.23 8.30
N PRO A 336 19.44 35.59 8.27
CA PRO A 336 18.77 36.20 9.40
C PRO A 336 18.82 35.33 10.63
N LYS A 337 18.84 36.00 11.79
CA LYS A 337 18.76 35.35 13.09
C LYS A 337 17.50 34.47 13.14
N ASP A 338 17.66 33.25 13.64
CA ASP A 338 16.61 32.23 13.76
C ASP A 338 16.08 31.67 12.41
N PHE A 339 16.83 31.79 11.32
CA PHE A 339 16.55 31.11 10.05
C PHE A 339 16.73 29.58 10.19
N PRO A 340 15.82 28.73 9.65
CA PRO A 340 14.53 29.05 9.05
C PRO A 340 13.36 28.97 10.07
N HIS A 341 13.65 28.66 11.34
CA HIS A 341 12.67 28.41 12.41
C HIS A 341 11.67 29.56 12.62
N GLY A 342 12.11 30.80 12.40
CA GLY A 342 11.27 31.99 12.44
C GLY A 342 10.24 32.08 11.32
N GLN A 343 10.48 31.47 10.15
CA GLN A 343 9.57 31.52 8.98
C GLN A 343 8.77 30.23 8.75
N MET A 344 9.03 29.16 9.51
CA MET A 344 8.37 27.88 9.31
C MET A 344 7.01 27.80 10.02
N GLN A 345 6.02 27.19 9.37
CA GLN A 345 4.71 26.90 9.98
C GLN A 345 4.83 25.86 11.11
N LYS A 346 3.89 25.89 12.08
CA LYS A 346 3.91 25.01 13.28
C LYS A 346 4.01 23.51 12.95
N ASP A 347 3.35 23.06 11.89
CA ASP A 347 3.36 21.66 11.47
C ASP A 347 4.74 21.23 10.94
N LEU A 348 5.44 22.14 10.27
CA LEU A 348 6.81 21.93 9.84
C LEU A 348 7.77 21.92 11.03
N LYS A 349 7.52 22.77 12.04
CA LYS A 349 8.29 22.80 13.29
C LYS A 349 8.28 21.45 14.02
N SER A 350 7.26 20.61 13.82
CA SER A 350 7.23 19.23 14.36
C SER A 350 8.42 18.37 13.90
N CYS A 351 8.89 18.58 12.67
CA CYS A 351 10.10 17.97 12.12
C CYS A 351 11.41 18.66 12.55
N PHE A 352 11.31 19.81 13.22
CA PHE A 352 12.42 20.70 13.56
C PHE A 352 12.52 21.08 15.04
N TYR A 353 11.82 20.40 15.97
CA TYR A 353 11.75 20.77 17.40
C TYR A 353 13.09 20.66 18.18
N PHE A 354 14.24 20.66 17.50
CA PHE A 354 15.56 20.26 17.99
C PHE A 354 16.68 21.26 17.71
N VAL A 355 16.36 22.55 17.60
CA VAL A 355 17.40 23.58 17.55
C VAL A 355 17.29 24.58 18.71
N ASP A 356 16.16 24.61 19.43
CA ASP A 356 15.95 25.55 20.55
C ASP A 356 15.84 24.84 21.91
N LYS A 357 17.00 24.50 22.47
CA LYS A 357 17.19 24.57 23.93
C LYS A 357 18.56 25.17 24.24
N LYS A 358 18.60 26.48 24.45
CA LYS A 358 19.63 27.11 25.27
C LYS A 358 19.58 26.48 26.67
N GLN A 359 20.62 25.75 27.06
CA GLN A 359 20.90 25.55 28.48
C GLN A 359 21.70 26.76 28.99
N PRO A 360 21.30 27.43 30.08
CA PRO A 360 22.19 28.32 30.80
C PRO A 360 23.20 27.43 31.54
N ILE A 361 24.46 27.43 31.10
CA ILE A 361 25.55 26.93 31.96
C ILE A 361 25.88 28.07 32.92
N SER A 362 25.61 27.81 34.19
CA SER A 362 26.11 28.58 35.31
C SER A 362 27.61 28.38 35.44
N VAL A 363 28.35 29.49 35.49
CA VAL A 363 29.50 29.65 36.39
C VAL A 363 29.25 30.92 37.19
#